data_AF-A0A6P1CJP8-F1
#
_entry.id   AF-A0A6P1CJP8-F1
#
_cell.length_a   1.000
_cell.length_b   1.000
_cell.length_c   1.000
_cell.angle_alpha   90.00
_cell.angle_beta   90.00
_cell.angle_gamma   90.00
#
_symmetry.space_group_name_H-M   'P 1'
#
loop_
_entity.id
_entity.type
_entity.pdbx_description
1 polymer ?
#
loop_
_entity_poly.entity_id
_entity_poly.type
_entity_poly.pdbx_seq_one_letter_code
_entity_poly.pdbx_strand_id
1 'polypeptide(L)'
;MATTAKYRPHARGWFTSSRSNNGNQCVEVRFDGDAVLIRDSKYRRNPANRPDEEPIITVTACEWTAFIDTVTGRAAATSVLTVHTAEDGHTSLGHRATTLTYTPEEWQAFLDGAIAGEFDRIILPA
;
A
#
# COMPACT_ATOMS: atom_id res chain seq x y z
N MET A 1 14.12 -30.64 -6.80
CA MET A 1 12.73 -30.73 -6.28
C MET A 1 12.50 -29.49 -5.43
N ALA A 2 11.63 -28.60 -5.90
CA ALA A 2 11.44 -27.27 -5.30
C ALA A 2 10.54 -27.37 -4.06
N THR A 3 11.10 -27.07 -2.90
CA THR A 3 10.36 -26.97 -1.64
C THR A 3 9.44 -25.76 -1.70
N THR A 4 8.14 -26.06 -1.65
CA THR A 4 7.00 -25.15 -1.49
C THR A 4 7.26 -23.97 -0.55
N ALA A 5 7.22 -22.74 -1.07
CA ALA A 5 7.13 -21.54 -0.27
C ALA A 5 5.70 -21.41 0.29
N LYS A 6 5.43 -22.02 1.45
CA LYS A 6 4.25 -21.69 2.26
C LYS A 6 4.54 -20.39 3.02
N TYR A 7 4.38 -19.24 2.38
CA TYR A 7 4.50 -17.97 3.10
C TYR A 7 3.23 -17.76 3.95
N ARG A 8 3.35 -18.02 5.26
CA ARG A 8 2.39 -17.52 6.26
C ARG A 8 2.96 -16.26 6.89
N PRO A 9 2.33 -15.10 6.73
CA PRO A 9 2.47 -14.03 7.68
C PRO A 9 1.20 -13.97 8.53
N HIS A 10 1.33 -14.26 9.82
CA HIS A 10 0.46 -13.69 10.84
C HIS A 10 0.67 -12.16 10.94
N ALA A 11 0.63 -11.42 9.83
CA ALA A 11 0.61 -9.95 9.88
C ALA A 11 -0.80 -9.50 10.26
N ARG A 12 -1.21 -9.82 11.50
CA ARG A 12 -2.44 -9.33 12.11
C ARG A 12 -2.21 -7.88 12.52
N GLY A 13 -2.08 -6.98 11.55
CA GLY A 13 -1.79 -5.58 11.84
C GLY A 13 -1.38 -4.78 10.62
N TRP A 14 -1.46 -3.48 10.79
CA TRP A 14 -0.95 -2.50 9.86
C TRP A 14 0.57 -2.50 9.88
N PHE A 15 1.19 -2.42 8.71
CA PHE A 15 2.64 -2.34 8.57
C PHE A 15 3.00 -1.35 7.45
N THR A 16 4.23 -0.83 7.51
CA THR A 16 4.81 0.06 6.51
C THR A 16 5.99 -0.64 5.81
N SER A 17 6.49 -0.04 4.74
CA SER A 17 7.75 -0.44 4.11
C SER A 17 8.92 -0.34 5.11
N SER A 18 9.86 -1.28 5.09
CA SER A 18 11.11 -1.19 5.86
C SER A 18 12.00 -0.03 5.40
N ARG A 19 11.74 0.50 4.19
CA ARG A 19 12.41 1.66 3.59
C ARG A 19 11.78 2.99 3.97
N SER A 20 10.62 2.97 4.64
CA SER A 20 10.04 4.21 5.17
C SER A 20 10.94 4.73 6.29
N ASN A 21 11.59 5.87 6.05
CA ASN A 21 12.48 6.46 7.05
C ASN A 21 11.67 6.85 8.31
N ASN A 22 12.32 6.95 9.47
CA ASN A 22 11.74 7.25 10.80
C ASN A 22 10.95 8.59 10.92
N GLY A 23 10.63 9.25 9.81
CA GLY A 23 9.73 10.41 9.73
C GLY A 23 8.25 10.06 9.94
N ASN A 24 7.90 8.78 10.19
CA ASN A 24 6.58 8.22 10.50
C ASN A 24 5.48 8.47 9.43
N GLN A 25 5.86 9.01 8.26
CA GLN A 25 4.97 9.49 7.20
C GLN A 25 5.03 8.42 6.11
N CYS A 26 4.09 7.48 6.17
CA CYS A 26 4.20 6.21 5.45
C CYS A 26 2.84 5.74 4.94
N VAL A 27 2.87 5.12 3.76
CA VAL A 27 1.81 4.21 3.29
C VAL A 27 1.74 3.04 4.27
N GLU A 28 0.60 2.90 4.96
CA GLU A 28 0.32 1.76 5.84
C GLU A 28 -0.60 0.77 5.13
N VAL A 29 -0.22 -0.50 5.15
CA VAL A 29 -0.96 -1.58 4.49
C VAL A 29 -1.33 -2.64 5.53
N ARG A 30 -2.52 -3.22 5.38
CA ARG A 30 -2.97 -4.38 6.17
C ARG A 30 -3.65 -5.38 5.26
N PHE A 31 -3.26 -6.64 5.38
CA PHE A 31 -3.96 -7.76 4.76
C PHE A 31 -5.05 -8.27 5.72
N ASP A 32 -6.27 -8.41 5.21
CA ASP A 32 -7.46 -8.83 5.97
C ASP A 32 -8.28 -9.82 5.15
N GLY A 33 -7.92 -11.10 5.24
CA GLY A 33 -8.52 -12.13 4.39
C GLY A 33 -8.18 -11.92 2.91
N ASP A 34 -9.21 -11.73 2.10
CA ASP A 34 -9.12 -11.43 0.66
C ASP A 34 -9.01 -9.92 0.37
N ALA A 35 -9.05 -9.08 1.40
CA ALA A 35 -8.94 -7.64 1.28
C ALA A 35 -7.55 -7.12 1.68
N VAL A 36 -7.16 -6.01 1.06
CA VAL A 36 -6.01 -5.20 1.40
C VAL A 36 -6.51 -3.80 1.71
N LEU A 37 -6.17 -3.32 2.91
CA LEU A 37 -6.51 -1.98 3.36
C LEU A 37 -5.26 -1.11 3.33
N ILE A 38 -5.41 0.11 2.83
CA ILE A 38 -4.34 1.09 2.66
C ILE A 38 -4.80 2.38 3.32
N ARG A 39 -3.92 2.98 4.13
CA ARG A 39 -4.19 4.25 4.80
C ARG A 39 -2.92 5.08 4.92
N ASP A 40 -3.10 6.33 5.31
CA ASP A 40 -2.02 7.26 5.55
C ASP A 40 -1.81 7.47 7.06
N SER A 41 -0.67 7.01 7.56
CA SER A 41 -0.27 7.17 8.97
C SER A 41 -0.29 8.63 9.46
N LYS A 42 -0.11 9.63 8.58
CA LYS A 42 -0.10 11.04 8.99
C LYS A 42 -1.48 11.59 9.30
N TYR A 43 -2.55 10.96 8.80
CA TYR A 43 -3.93 11.38 9.12
C TYR A 43 -4.14 11.45 10.63
N ARG A 44 -3.60 10.51 11.40
CA ARG A 44 -3.77 10.45 12.85
C ARG A 44 -2.94 11.45 13.65
N ARG A 45 -1.99 12.14 13.02
CA ARG A 45 -1.14 13.09 13.73
C ARG A 45 -1.77 14.44 13.91
N ASN A 46 -2.66 14.81 13.01
CA ASN A 46 -3.39 16.06 13.14
C ASN A 46 -4.46 15.86 14.24
N PRO A 47 -4.35 16.52 15.41
CA PRO A 47 -5.34 16.35 16.47
C PRO A 47 -6.74 16.84 16.10
N ALA A 48 -6.85 17.66 15.03
CA ALA A 48 -8.13 18.08 14.49
C ALA A 48 -8.82 17.00 13.65
N ASN A 49 -8.09 15.96 13.23
CA ASN A 49 -8.67 14.86 12.46
C ASN A 49 -9.44 13.91 13.37
N ARG A 50 -10.58 13.43 12.88
CA ARG A 50 -11.44 12.49 13.58
C ARG A 50 -11.04 11.05 13.25
N PRO A 51 -10.66 10.21 14.23
CA PRO A 51 -10.23 8.85 13.95
C PRO A 51 -11.27 7.98 13.22
N ASP A 52 -12.56 8.26 13.44
CA ASP A 52 -13.68 7.60 12.76
C ASP A 52 -13.86 8.03 11.29
N GLU A 53 -13.22 9.12 10.87
CA GLU A 53 -13.26 9.65 9.50
C GLU A 53 -11.97 9.37 8.73
N GLU A 54 -11.08 8.51 9.27
CA GLU A 54 -9.82 8.18 8.63
C GLU A 54 -10.03 7.52 7.26
N PRO A 55 -9.48 8.11 6.17
CA PRO A 55 -9.61 7.55 4.84
C PRO A 55 -8.84 6.23 4.76
N ILE A 56 -9.58 5.15 4.45
CA ILE A 56 -9.01 3.83 4.22
C ILE A 56 -9.46 3.35 2.84
N ILE A 57 -8.50 3.16 1.95
CA ILE A 57 -8.74 2.49 0.68
C ILE A 57 -8.80 0.99 0.95
N THR A 58 -9.86 0.33 0.47
CA THR A 58 -9.99 -1.13 0.53
C THR A 58 -10.08 -1.69 -0.89
N VAL A 59 -9.24 -2.66 -1.19
CA VAL A 59 -9.20 -3.40 -2.47
C VAL A 59 -9.08 -4.89 -2.20
N THR A 60 -9.37 -5.73 -3.18
CA THR A 60 -9.09 -7.16 -3.10
C THR A 60 -7.59 -7.44 -3.21
N ALA A 61 -7.16 -8.63 -2.77
CA ALA A 61 -5.80 -9.09 -2.93
C ALA A 61 -5.36 -9.13 -4.40
N CYS A 62 -6.23 -9.59 -5.31
CA CYS A 62 -5.93 -9.60 -6.74
C CYS A 62 -5.72 -8.18 -7.31
N GLU A 63 -6.57 -7.23 -6.92
CA GLU A 63 -6.43 -5.82 -7.30
C GLU A 63 -5.15 -5.20 -6.74
N TRP A 64 -4.77 -5.54 -5.50
CA TRP A 64 -3.51 -5.12 -4.92
C TRP A 64 -2.29 -5.70 -5.65
N THR A 65 -2.29 -6.99 -6.00
CA THR A 65 -1.21 -7.59 -6.80
C THR A 65 -1.06 -6.88 -8.13
N ALA A 66 -2.16 -6.69 -8.86
CA ALA A 66 -2.15 -6.00 -10.14
C ALA A 66 -1.61 -4.58 -10.02
N PHE A 67 -1.97 -3.88 -8.96
CA PHE A 67 -1.43 -2.55 -8.65
C PHE A 67 0.08 -2.58 -8.39
N ILE A 68 0.56 -3.50 -7.55
CA ILE A 68 2.00 -3.63 -7.24
C ILE A 68 2.80 -3.97 -8.50
N ASP A 69 2.31 -4.88 -9.33
CA ASP A 69 2.98 -5.23 -10.58
C ASP A 69 3.08 -4.04 -11.54
N THR A 70 2.03 -3.21 -11.60
CA THR A 70 2.02 -1.99 -12.41
C THR A 70 2.97 -0.93 -11.89
N VAL A 71 2.94 -0.58 -10.59
CA VAL A 71 3.80 0.50 -10.05
C VAL A 71 5.27 0.11 -9.94
N THR A 72 5.58 -1.19 -9.90
CA THR A 72 6.96 -1.70 -9.93
C THR A 72 7.46 -2.01 -11.35
N GLY A 73 6.59 -1.93 -12.36
CA GLY A 73 6.92 -2.24 -13.75
C GLY A 73 7.17 -3.73 -14.03
N ARG A 74 6.75 -4.62 -13.13
CA ARG A 74 6.89 -6.08 -13.29
C ARG A 74 5.96 -6.64 -14.37
N ALA A 75 4.77 -6.07 -14.51
CA ALA A 75 3.82 -6.41 -15.56
C ALA A 75 2.94 -5.21 -15.92
N ALA A 76 2.50 -5.15 -17.18
CA ALA A 76 1.47 -4.21 -17.59
C ALA A 76 0.09 -4.78 -17.21
N ALA A 77 -0.42 -4.40 -16.04
CA ALA A 77 -1.74 -4.79 -15.57
C ALA A 77 -2.69 -3.58 -15.44
N THR A 78 -3.98 -3.79 -15.67
CA THR A 78 -4.99 -2.80 -15.36
C THR A 78 -5.19 -2.77 -13.85
N SER A 79 -4.90 -1.62 -13.23
CA SER A 79 -5.10 -1.40 -11.80
C SER A 79 -6.38 -0.60 -11.55
N VAL A 80 -7.18 -1.02 -10.57
CA VAL A 80 -8.32 -0.23 -10.06
C VAL A 80 -7.88 0.94 -9.18
N LEU A 81 -6.66 0.85 -8.65
CA LEU A 81 -6.00 1.95 -7.95
C LEU A 81 -5.40 2.91 -8.97
N THR A 82 -5.75 4.18 -8.84
CA THR A 82 -5.21 5.25 -9.68
C THR A 82 -4.09 5.96 -8.95
N VAL A 83 -3.00 6.24 -9.67
CA VAL A 83 -1.86 7.00 -9.15
C VAL A 83 -1.74 8.26 -9.99
N HIS A 84 -1.74 9.41 -9.34
CA HIS A 84 -1.50 10.69 -9.97
C HIS A 84 -0.39 11.43 -9.23
N THR A 85 0.75 11.63 -9.89
CA THR A 85 1.83 12.45 -9.38
C THR A 85 1.67 13.87 -9.92
N ALA A 86 1.53 14.84 -9.03
CA ALA A 86 1.45 16.25 -9.38
C ALA A 86 2.83 16.83 -9.73
N GLU A 87 2.86 18.06 -10.26
CA GLU A 87 4.09 18.73 -10.69
C GLU A 87 5.07 18.99 -9.52
N ASP A 88 4.54 19.15 -8.31
CA ASP A 88 5.31 19.29 -7.07
C ASP A 88 5.88 17.96 -6.54
N GLY A 89 5.61 16.85 -7.24
CA GLY A 89 6.04 15.49 -6.89
C GLY A 89 5.14 14.78 -5.87
N HIS A 90 4.13 15.45 -5.30
CA HIS A 90 3.17 14.77 -4.43
C HIS A 90 2.37 13.76 -5.22
N THR A 91 2.18 12.58 -4.64
CA THR A 91 1.51 11.47 -5.32
C THR A 91 0.20 11.14 -4.62
N SER A 92 -0.90 11.19 -5.37
CA SER A 92 -2.22 10.81 -4.90
C SER A 92 -2.56 9.40 -5.36
N LEU A 93 -2.87 8.53 -4.40
CA LEU A 93 -3.42 7.19 -4.60
C LEU A 93 -4.94 7.26 -4.41
N GLY A 94 -5.68 6.93 -5.47
CA GLY A 94 -7.13 6.97 -5.49
C GLY A 94 -7.77 5.59 -5.66
N HIS A 95 -8.90 5.38 -5.01
CA HIS A 95 -9.82 4.29 -5.31
C HIS A 95 -11.25 4.73 -4.99
N ARG A 96 -12.14 4.65 -5.97
CA ARG A 96 -13.54 5.11 -5.86
C ARG A 96 -13.58 6.58 -5.40
N ALA A 97 -14.13 6.84 -4.21
CA ALA A 97 -14.26 8.18 -3.63
C ALA A 97 -13.14 8.54 -2.63
N THR A 98 -12.21 7.62 -2.38
CA THR A 98 -11.15 7.80 -1.38
C THR A 98 -9.83 8.13 -2.07
N THR A 99 -9.17 9.19 -1.62
CA THR A 99 -7.86 9.62 -2.11
C THR A 99 -6.91 9.82 -0.93
N LEU A 100 -5.71 9.25 -1.04
CA LEU A 100 -4.60 9.42 -0.09
C LEU A 100 -3.47 10.13 -0.82
N THR A 101 -2.97 11.24 -0.26
CA THR A 101 -1.90 12.04 -0.90
C THR A 101 -0.63 11.90 -0.11
N TYR A 102 0.44 11.46 -0.76
CA TYR A 102 1.77 11.22 -0.19
C TYR A 102 2.79 12.25 -0.67
N THR A 103 3.79 12.56 0.14
CA THR A 103 4.95 13.34 -0.30
C THR A 103 5.83 12.52 -1.27
N PRO A 104 6.71 13.17 -2.03
CA PRO A 104 7.65 12.46 -2.91
C PRO A 104 8.46 11.38 -2.16
N GLU A 105 8.93 11.69 -0.95
CA GLU A 105 9.76 10.79 -0.15
C GLU A 105 8.97 9.60 0.39
N GLU A 106 7.74 9.83 0.86
CA GLU A 106 6.83 8.77 1.30
C GLU A 106 6.55 7.78 0.17
N TRP A 107 6.26 8.33 -1.02
CA TRP A 107 5.95 7.54 -2.20
C TRP A 107 7.16 6.75 -2.71
N GLN A 108 8.36 7.36 -2.75
CA GLN A 108 9.57 6.67 -3.14
C GLN A 108 9.91 5.51 -2.19
N ALA A 109 9.76 5.71 -0.88
CA ALA A 109 9.99 4.63 0.10
C ALA A 109 8.98 3.48 -0.04
N PHE A 110 7.74 3.79 -0.43
CA PHE A 110 6.75 2.79 -0.78
C PHE A 110 7.17 2.00 -2.02
N LEU A 111 7.59 2.68 -3.10
CA LEU A 111 8.06 2.02 -4.33
C LEU A 111 9.28 1.12 -4.07
N ASP A 112 10.26 1.58 -3.28
CA ASP A 112 11.43 0.78 -2.94
C ASP A 112 11.06 -0.49 -2.17
N GLY A 113 10.12 -0.40 -1.23
CA GLY A 113 9.59 -1.55 -0.50
C GLY A 113 8.78 -2.50 -1.38
N ALA A 114 8.00 -1.94 -2.32
CA ALA A 114 7.27 -2.71 -3.32
C ALA A 114 8.20 -3.47 -4.25
N ILE A 115 9.25 -2.83 -4.77
CA ILE A 115 10.28 -3.46 -5.59
C ILE A 115 10.97 -4.58 -4.82
N ALA A 116 11.28 -4.37 -3.54
CA ALA A 116 11.85 -5.39 -2.65
C ALA A 116 10.90 -6.54 -2.27
N GLY A 117 9.63 -6.48 -2.71
CA GLY A 117 8.61 -7.52 -2.50
C GLY A 117 7.98 -7.53 -1.11
N GLU A 118 8.12 -6.45 -0.34
CA GLU A 118 7.60 -6.40 1.03
C GLU A 118 6.08 -6.42 1.10
N PHE A 119 5.42 -6.01 0.02
CA PHE A 119 3.97 -5.97 -0.16
C PHE A 119 3.40 -7.17 -0.91
N ASP A 120 4.23 -8.16 -1.29
CA ASP A 120 3.80 -9.38 -2.00
C ASP A 120 3.26 -10.45 -1.03
N ARG A 121 2.81 -10.04 0.17
CA ARG A 121 2.40 -10.94 1.26
C ARG A 121 1.04 -11.61 1.06
N ILE A 122 0.52 -11.60 -0.16
CA ILE A 122 -0.77 -12.19 -0.49
C ILE A 122 -0.64 -13.71 -0.43
N ILE A 123 -1.40 -14.30 0.49
CA ILE A 123 -1.63 -15.73 0.51
C ILE A 123 -2.58 -16.02 -0.66
N LEU A 124 -2.08 -16.63 -1.73
CA LEU A 124 -2.96 -17.23 -2.74
C LEU A 124 -3.84 -18.28 -2.05
N PRO A 125 -5.16 -18.30 -2.25
CA PRO A 125 -5.98 -19.41 -1.80
C PRO A 125 -5.44 -20.70 -2.45
N ALA A 126 -5.37 -21.76 -1.65
CA ALA A 126 -4.88 -23.07 -2.06
C ALA A 126 -5.71 -23.69 -3.18
#